data_AF-W5TB26-F1
#
_entry.id   AF-W5TB26-F1
#
_cell.length_a   1.000
_cell.length_b   1.000
_cell.length_c   1.000
_cell.angle_alpha   90.00
_cell.angle_beta   90.00
_cell.angle_gamma   90.00
#
_symmetry.space_group_name_H-M   'P 1'
#
loop_
_entity.id
_entity.type
_entity.pdbx_description
1 polymer ?
#
loop_
_entity_poly.entity_id
_entity_poly.type
_entity_poly.pdbx_seq_one_letter_code
_entity_poly.pdbx_strand_id
1 'polypeptide(L)'
;MPEFTPDERDLLRDDLGRCIADPAAGIQYLQKGRETGGMHGFTYQYGADAILGQWRERIADAWRDDGKPWRWKDGQIVREARIAYPRLHRWCERLPADIRHRARVCGTVDPKNLPLERIVLAQLAQITLDAINLDDPEPPLFDPEETAHA
;
A
#
# COMPACT_ATOMS: atom_id res chain seq x y z
N MET A 1 -14.62 11.87 7.21
CA MET A 1 -14.20 11.66 5.80
C MET A 1 -12.85 11.00 5.84
N PRO A 2 -12.65 9.89 5.12
CA PRO A 2 -11.34 9.25 5.02
C PRO A 2 -10.31 10.26 4.51
N GLU A 3 -9.14 10.29 5.14
CA GLU A 3 -8.02 11.17 4.78
C GLU A 3 -7.47 10.84 3.39
N PHE A 4 -7.60 9.60 2.92
CA PHE A 4 -7.24 9.16 1.57
C PHE A 4 -8.42 8.66 0.72
N THR A 5 -8.35 8.93 -0.58
CA THR A 5 -9.25 8.35 -1.59
C THR A 5 -9.03 6.84 -1.74
N PRO A 6 -9.99 6.08 -2.31
CA PRO A 6 -9.82 4.65 -2.55
C PRO A 6 -8.55 4.30 -3.35
N ASP A 7 -8.24 5.05 -4.41
CA ASP A 7 -7.04 4.80 -5.23
C ASP A 7 -5.74 5.14 -4.49
N GLU A 8 -5.74 6.19 -3.65
CA GLU A 8 -4.62 6.48 -2.76
C GLU A 8 -4.45 5.37 -1.71
N ARG A 9 -5.54 4.80 -1.20
CA ARG A 9 -5.46 3.67 -0.28
C ARG A 9 -4.93 2.42 -0.95
N ASP A 10 -5.35 2.13 -2.18
CA ASP A 10 -4.74 1.07 -3.00
C ASP A 10 -3.23 1.30 -3.19
N LEU A 11 -2.80 2.54 -3.40
CA LEU A 11 -1.37 2.90 -3.48
C LEU A 11 -0.63 2.67 -2.16
N LEU A 12 -1.26 2.98 -1.03
CA LEU A 12 -0.67 2.79 0.30
C LEU A 12 -0.57 1.32 0.73
N ARG A 13 -1.24 0.39 0.03
CA ARG A 13 -1.17 -1.06 0.36
C ARG A 13 0.20 -1.67 0.08
N ASP A 14 1.03 -1.00 -0.70
CA ASP A 14 2.44 -1.39 -0.84
C ASP A 14 3.23 -1.06 0.43
N ASP A 15 4.35 -1.73 0.69
CA ASP A 15 5.00 -1.70 2.01
C ASP A 15 5.46 -0.30 2.47
N LEU A 16 4.62 0.36 3.27
CA LEU A 16 4.87 1.63 3.93
C LEU A 16 5.11 1.51 5.43
N GLY A 17 5.27 0.28 5.95
CA GLY A 17 5.41 0.09 7.39
C GLY A 17 6.64 0.82 7.96
N ARG A 18 7.68 1.03 7.14
CA ARG A 18 8.82 1.89 7.51
C ARG A 18 8.45 3.36 7.73
N CYS A 19 7.55 3.90 6.92
CA CYS A 19 7.04 5.27 7.07
C CYS A 19 6.12 5.41 8.29
N ILE A 20 5.45 4.33 8.70
CA ILE A 20 4.65 4.33 9.94
C ILE A 20 5.56 4.27 11.16
N ALA A 21 6.64 3.48 11.10
CA ALA A 21 7.60 3.31 12.19
C ALA A 21 8.38 4.62 12.48
N ASP A 22 8.92 5.23 11.43
CA ASP A 22 9.63 6.50 11.46
C ASP A 22 9.27 7.31 10.21
N PRO A 23 8.32 8.25 10.31
CA PRO A 23 7.86 9.02 9.16
C PRO A 23 8.98 9.78 8.45
N ALA A 24 9.89 10.39 9.21
CA ALA A 24 10.97 11.19 8.65
C ALA A 24 12.00 10.30 7.94
N ALA A 25 12.47 9.24 8.60
CA ALA A 25 13.46 8.33 8.01
C ALA A 25 12.85 7.49 6.88
N GLY A 26 11.61 7.05 7.01
CA GLY A 26 10.87 6.31 6.00
C GLY A 26 10.66 7.13 4.73
N ILE A 27 10.20 8.38 4.85
CA ILE A 27 10.07 9.28 3.69
C ILE A 27 11.43 9.56 3.05
N GLN A 28 12.47 9.80 3.85
CA GLN A 28 13.81 10.00 3.32
C GLN A 28 14.31 8.75 2.57
N TYR A 29 13.96 7.55 3.03
CA TYR A 29 14.25 6.30 2.34
C TYR A 29 13.51 6.24 1.00
N LEU A 30 12.21 6.55 0.96
CA LEU A 30 11.43 6.59 -0.29
C LEU A 30 12.01 7.62 -1.29
N GLN A 31 12.36 8.83 -0.83
CA GLN A 31 12.98 9.87 -1.66
C GLN A 31 14.30 9.44 -2.30
N LYS A 32 15.08 8.59 -1.61
CA LYS A 32 16.36 8.07 -2.08
C LYS A 32 16.20 6.80 -2.91
N GLY A 33 15.18 6.00 -2.63
CA GLY A 33 14.83 4.81 -3.38
C GLY A 33 14.32 5.21 -4.74
N ARG A 34 15.12 5.06 -5.79
CA ARG A 34 14.61 5.06 -7.18
C ARG A 34 13.93 3.74 -7.51
N GLU A 35 13.15 3.25 -6.57
CA GLU A 35 12.51 1.95 -6.69
C GLU A 35 11.23 2.12 -7.49
N THR A 36 11.15 1.32 -8.56
CA THR A 36 9.96 1.14 -9.36
C THR A 36 9.55 -0.31 -9.17
N GLY A 37 8.37 -0.52 -8.61
CA GLY A 37 7.78 -1.85 -8.47
C GLY A 37 6.41 -1.87 -9.11
N GLY A 38 5.88 -3.08 -9.29
CA GLY A 38 4.59 -3.24 -9.94
C GLY A 38 4.37 -4.67 -10.41
N MET A 39 3.11 -5.12 -10.33
CA MET A 39 2.69 -6.41 -10.84
C MET A 39 1.31 -6.28 -11.49
N HIS A 40 1.07 -7.04 -12.55
CA HIS A 40 -0.25 -7.19 -13.18
C HIS A 40 -0.97 -5.88 -13.56
N GLY A 41 -0.26 -4.93 -14.16
CA GLY A 41 -0.84 -3.66 -14.61
C GLY A 41 -0.89 -2.57 -13.57
N PHE A 42 -0.39 -2.80 -12.36
CA PHE A 42 -0.06 -1.75 -11.42
C PHE A 42 1.44 -1.47 -11.46
N THR A 43 1.81 -0.19 -11.42
CA THR A 43 3.19 0.28 -11.25
C THR A 43 3.22 1.44 -10.27
N TYR A 44 4.21 1.48 -9.39
CA TYR A 44 4.48 2.63 -8.54
C TYR A 44 5.88 3.18 -8.77
N GLN A 45 6.05 4.45 -8.41
CA GLN A 45 7.32 5.14 -8.44
C GLN A 45 7.44 6.06 -7.22
N TYR A 46 8.58 5.95 -6.53
CA TYR A 46 8.96 6.94 -5.52
C TYR A 46 9.62 8.14 -6.19
N GLY A 47 8.97 9.30 -6.08
CA GLY A 47 9.48 10.58 -6.55
C GLY A 47 10.23 11.34 -5.46
N ALA A 48 10.70 12.55 -5.79
CA ALA A 48 11.37 13.43 -4.84
C ALA A 48 10.40 14.02 -3.79
N ASP A 49 9.13 14.19 -4.14
CA ASP A 49 8.13 14.88 -3.32
C ASP A 49 6.84 14.07 -3.08
N ALA A 50 6.66 12.96 -3.81
CA ALA A 50 5.45 12.14 -3.73
C ALA A 50 5.70 10.69 -4.18
N ILE A 51 4.79 9.82 -3.79
CA ILE A 51 4.60 8.49 -4.38
C ILE A 51 3.57 8.62 -5.50
N LEU A 52 3.86 8.01 -6.65
CA LEU A 52 2.93 7.91 -7.79
C LEU A 52 2.57 6.45 -8.01
N GLY A 53 1.27 6.15 -8.09
CA GLY A 53 0.73 4.85 -8.48
C GLY A 53 -0.05 4.97 -9.77
N GLN A 54 0.20 4.07 -10.72
CA GLN A 54 -0.53 3.99 -11.98
C GLN A 54 -1.08 2.57 -12.16
N TRP A 55 -2.37 2.48 -12.46
CA TRP A 55 -3.00 1.26 -12.92
C TRP A 55 -3.25 1.39 -14.41
N ARG A 56 -2.84 0.38 -15.17
CA ARG A 56 -2.91 0.32 -16.62
C ARG A 56 -3.74 -0.86 -17.05
N GLU A 57 -4.43 -0.67 -18.17
CA GLU A 57 -5.08 -1.76 -18.87
C GLU A 57 -4.07 -2.86 -19.21
N ARG A 58 -4.47 -4.12 -19.06
CA ARG A 58 -3.65 -5.27 -19.46
C ARG A 58 -4.17 -5.83 -20.75
N ILE A 59 -3.41 -5.60 -21.82
CA ILE A 59 -3.76 -6.05 -23.17
C ILE A 59 -2.97 -7.31 -23.45
N ALA A 60 -3.67 -8.38 -23.83
CA ALA A 60 -3.02 -9.60 -24.26
C ALA A 60 -2.14 -9.32 -25.49
N ASP A 61 -0.86 -9.66 -25.39
CA ASP A 61 0.14 -9.41 -26.43
C ASP A 61 0.51 -10.70 -27.17
N ALA A 62 0.43 -11.85 -26.51
CA ALA A 62 0.59 -13.15 -27.14
C ALA A 62 -0.29 -14.21 -26.49
N TRP A 63 -0.76 -15.14 -27.33
CA TRP A 63 -1.70 -16.20 -26.98
C TRP A 63 -1.07 -17.57 -27.20
N ARG A 64 -1.42 -18.54 -26.37
CA ARG A 64 -1.07 -19.96 -26.53
C ARG A 64 -2.09 -20.61 -27.46
N ASP A 65 -1.77 -21.82 -27.94
CA ASP A 65 -2.65 -22.62 -28.79
C ASP A 65 -3.98 -23.00 -28.10
N ASP A 66 -4.02 -22.99 -26.76
CA ASP A 66 -5.24 -23.21 -25.96
C ASP A 66 -6.11 -21.95 -25.79
N GLY A 67 -5.77 -20.86 -26.48
CA GLY A 67 -6.51 -19.61 -26.41
C GLY A 67 -6.28 -18.81 -25.13
N LYS A 68 -5.29 -19.16 -24.29
CA LYS A 68 -4.93 -18.37 -23.11
C LYS A 68 -3.80 -17.38 -23.40
N PRO A 69 -3.89 -16.13 -22.93
CA PRO A 69 -2.80 -15.18 -23.08
C PRO A 69 -1.63 -15.58 -22.18
N TRP A 70 -0.43 -15.67 -22.74
CA TRP A 70 0.81 -15.95 -21.97
C TRP A 70 1.75 -14.76 -21.88
N ARG A 71 1.55 -13.75 -22.73
CA ARG A 71 2.24 -12.47 -22.65
C ARG A 71 1.21 -11.35 -22.67
N TRP A 72 1.49 -10.35 -21.86
CA TRP A 72 0.66 -9.18 -21.67
C TRP A 72 1.53 -7.94 -21.86
N LYS A 73 0.94 -6.88 -22.42
CA LYS A 73 1.52 -5.55 -22.44
C LYS A 73 0.62 -4.57 -21.71
N ASP A 74 1.20 -3.48 -21.27
CA ASP A 74 0.44 -2.41 -20.62
C ASP A 74 -0.17 -1.50 -21.69
N GLY A 75 -1.46 -1.20 -21.50
CA GLY A 75 -2.23 -0.28 -22.32
C GLY A 75 -2.28 1.12 -21.69
N GLN A 76 -3.42 1.77 -21.86
CA GLN A 76 -3.68 3.09 -21.30
C GLN A 76 -3.73 3.07 -19.76
N ILE A 77 -3.44 4.21 -19.15
CA ILE A 77 -3.66 4.41 -17.71
C ILE A 77 -5.16 4.47 -17.46
N VAL A 78 -5.65 3.62 -16.56
CA VAL A 78 -7.07 3.56 -16.17
C VAL A 78 -7.32 4.26 -14.83
N ARG A 79 -6.32 4.28 -13.94
CA ARG A 79 -6.34 4.99 -12.66
C ARG A 79 -4.95 5.52 -12.33
N GLU A 80 -4.90 6.65 -11.63
CA GLU A 80 -3.66 7.23 -11.12
C GLU A 80 -3.91 7.83 -9.74
N ALA A 81 -2.96 7.60 -8.83
CA ALA A 81 -2.97 8.18 -7.49
C ALA A 81 -1.61 8.80 -7.18
N ARG A 82 -1.61 9.93 -6.47
CA ARG A 82 -0.40 10.63 -6.05
C ARG A 82 -0.50 11.03 -4.59
N ILE A 83 0.46 10.60 -3.77
CA ILE A 83 0.50 10.93 -2.35
C ILE A 83 1.76 11.76 -2.06
N ALA A 84 1.56 13.04 -1.76
CA ALA A 84 2.66 13.92 -1.38
C ALA A 84 3.23 13.53 -0.01
N TYR A 85 4.55 13.56 0.14
CA TYR A 85 5.21 13.18 1.39
C TYR A 85 4.78 13.99 2.62
N PRO A 86 4.52 15.31 2.54
CA PRO A 86 3.99 16.04 3.70
C PRO A 86 2.63 15.53 4.17
N ARG A 87 1.78 15.05 3.24
CA ARG A 87 0.49 14.44 3.57
C ARG A 87 0.67 13.06 4.18
N LEU A 88 1.54 12.23 3.59
CA LEU A 88 1.90 10.92 4.16
C LEU A 88 2.46 11.05 5.58
N HIS A 89 3.37 12.01 5.80
CA HIS A 89 3.96 12.27 7.11
C HIS A 89 2.90 12.61 8.14
N ARG A 90 2.01 13.57 7.81
CA ARG A 90 0.94 13.99 8.70
C ARG A 90 0.01 12.82 9.04
N TRP A 91 -0.35 12.02 8.04
CA TRP A 91 -1.18 10.83 8.28
C TRP A 91 -0.48 9.86 9.24
N CYS A 92 0.80 9.53 8.99
CA CYS A 92 1.56 8.65 9.87
C CYS A 92 1.62 9.18 11.31
N GLU A 93 1.77 10.49 11.52
CA GLU A 93 1.80 11.11 12.85
C GLU A 93 0.46 11.04 13.59
N ARG A 94 -0.65 11.03 12.86
CA ARG A 94 -2.01 10.93 13.41
C ARG A 94 -2.42 9.50 13.75
N LEU A 95 -1.66 8.50 13.28
CA LEU A 95 -1.96 7.10 13.59
C LEU A 95 -1.89 6.82 15.10
N PRO A 96 -2.76 5.92 15.60
CA PRO A 96 -2.73 5.45 16.98
C PRO A 96 -1.32 5.05 17.45
N ALA A 97 -1.02 5.33 18.72
CA ALA A 97 0.31 5.11 19.28
C ALA A 97 0.72 3.63 19.27
N ASP A 98 -0.23 2.71 19.40
CA ASP A 98 -0.04 1.26 19.33
C ASP A 98 0.38 0.81 17.92
N ILE A 99 -0.23 1.35 16.87
CA ILE A 99 0.15 1.07 15.47
C ILE A 99 1.58 1.55 15.20
N ARG A 100 1.91 2.78 15.60
CA ARG A 100 3.27 3.32 15.47
C ARG A 100 4.29 2.51 16.26
N HIS A 101 3.92 2.05 17.47
CA HIS A 101 4.79 1.22 18.29
C HIS A 101 5.04 -0.15 17.64
N ARG A 102 3.98 -0.83 17.17
CA ARG A 102 4.09 -2.11 16.44
C ARG A 102 5.01 -1.98 15.23
N ALA A 103 4.84 -0.92 14.44
CA ALA A 103 5.68 -0.66 13.27
C ALA A 103 7.16 -0.48 13.65
N ARG A 104 7.45 0.29 14.70
CA ARG A 104 8.83 0.48 15.21
C ARG A 104 9.47 -0.82 15.66
N VAL A 105 8.76 -1.63 16.46
CA VAL A 105 9.27 -2.92 16.93
C VAL A 105 9.60 -3.83 15.74
N CYS A 106 8.71 -3.91 14.75
CA CYS A 106 8.96 -4.69 13.54
C CYS A 106 10.17 -4.15 12.75
N GLY A 107 10.30 -2.83 12.61
CA GLY A 107 11.39 -2.18 11.88
C GLY A 107 12.77 -2.23 12.54
N THR A 108 12.85 -2.57 13.83
CA THR A 108 14.14 -2.70 14.57
C THR A 108 14.85 -4.05 14.37
N VAL A 109 14.21 -5.01 13.71
CA VAL A 109 14.80 -6.32 13.43
C VAL A 109 15.86 -6.20 12.33
N ASP A 110 17.12 -6.53 12.64
CA ASP A 110 18.24 -6.44 11.70
C ASP A 110 17.99 -7.32 10.46
N PRO A 111 17.95 -6.73 9.24
CA PRO A 111 17.70 -7.46 7.99
C PRO A 111 18.78 -8.50 7.66
N LYS A 112 19.93 -8.52 8.36
CA LYS A 112 20.95 -9.57 8.19
C LYS A 112 20.50 -10.95 8.68
N ASN A 113 19.41 -11.03 9.43
CA ASN A 113 18.72 -12.30 9.69
C ASN A 113 17.69 -12.58 8.58
N LEU A 114 18.18 -13.12 7.46
CA LEU A 114 17.42 -13.43 6.24
C LEU A 114 16.06 -14.17 6.41
N PRO A 115 15.84 -15.08 7.40
CA PRO A 115 14.50 -15.65 7.59
C PRO A 115 13.51 -14.68 8.26
N LEU A 116 13.98 -13.64 8.96
CA LEU A 116 13.13 -12.65 9.61
C LEU A 116 12.69 -11.53 8.67
N GLU A 117 13.47 -11.20 7.64
CA GLU A 117 13.13 -10.10 6.71
C GLU A 117 11.74 -10.29 6.06
N ARG A 118 11.44 -11.49 5.54
CA ARG A 118 10.11 -11.78 4.97
C ARG A 118 8.98 -11.69 5.99
N ILE A 119 9.23 -12.10 7.23
CA ILE A 119 8.24 -12.05 8.32
C ILE A 119 7.98 -10.60 8.72
N VAL A 120 9.05 -9.81 8.84
CA VAL A 120 9.00 -8.38 9.17
C VAL A 120 8.27 -7.62 8.08
N LEU A 121 8.58 -7.85 6.79
CA LEU A 121 7.87 -7.22 5.67
C LEU A 121 6.38 -7.58 5.66
N ALA A 122 6.03 -8.85 5.90
CA ALA A 122 4.63 -9.27 6.00
C ALA A 122 3.89 -8.62 7.18
N GLN A 123 4.56 -8.47 8.33
CA GLN A 123 4.01 -7.79 9.50
C GLN A 123 3.84 -6.29 9.25
N LEU A 124 4.79 -5.64 8.58
CA LEU A 124 4.72 -4.24 8.19
C LEU A 124 3.60 -3.99 7.17
N ALA A 125 3.42 -4.90 6.20
CA ALA A 125 2.29 -4.85 5.28
C ALA A 125 0.95 -4.97 6.03
N GLN A 126 0.82 -5.89 6.99
CA GLN A 126 -0.39 -6.02 7.80
C GLN A 126 -0.66 -4.78 8.64
N ILE A 127 0.37 -4.19 9.28
CA ILE A 127 0.22 -2.94 10.03
C ILE A 127 -0.24 -1.80 9.13
N THR A 128 0.26 -1.75 7.90
CA THR A 128 -0.15 -0.76 6.90
C THR A 128 -1.63 -0.94 6.51
N LEU A 129 -2.06 -2.18 6.30
CA LEU A 129 -3.48 -2.50 6.04
C LEU A 129 -4.38 -2.12 7.22
N ASP A 130 -4.00 -2.46 8.45
CA ASP A 130 -4.73 -2.08 9.66
C ASP A 130 -4.89 -0.54 9.74
N ALA A 131 -3.81 0.20 9.46
CA ALA A 131 -3.80 1.67 9.47
C ALA A 131 -4.69 2.29 8.38
N ILE A 132 -4.70 1.70 7.17
CA ILE A 132 -5.57 2.13 6.07
C ILE A 132 -7.05 1.90 6.41
N ASN A 133 -7.38 0.74 6.99
CA ASN A 133 -8.75 0.36 7.34
C ASN A 133 -9.30 1.18 8.52
N LEU A 134 -8.45 1.76 9.37
CA LEU A 134 -8.90 2.72 10.39
C LEU A 134 -9.39 4.04 9.78
N ASP A 135 -8.83 4.45 8.65
CA ASP A 135 -9.20 5.69 7.96
C ASP A 135 -10.53 5.53 7.19
N ASP A 136 -10.90 4.30 6.85
CA ASP A 136 -12.19 3.95 6.26
C ASP A 136 -12.62 2.54 6.73
N PRO A 137 -13.39 2.44 7.84
CA PRO A 137 -13.94 1.16 8.22
C PRO A 137 -14.84 0.70 7.08
N GLU A 138 -14.54 -0.45 6.46
CA GLU A 138 -15.50 -1.09 5.56
C GLU A 138 -16.87 -1.08 6.26
N PRO A 139 -17.94 -0.62 5.58
CA PRO A 139 -19.26 -0.72 6.18
C PRO A 139 -19.49 -2.19 6.55
N PRO A 140 -20.00 -2.48 7.76
CA PRO A 140 -20.20 -3.85 8.19
C PRO A 140 -21.03 -4.57 7.13
N LEU A 141 -20.52 -5.70 6.63
CA LEU A 141 -21.15 -6.46 5.56
C LEU A 141 -22.56 -6.99 5.93
N PHE A 142 -22.93 -6.89 7.20
CA PHE A 142 -24.24 -7.20 7.76
C PHE A 142 -24.54 -6.25 8.93
N ASP A 143 -25.63 -5.48 8.83
CA ASP A 143 -26.28 -4.92 10.01
C ASP A 143 -27.12 -6.03 10.66
N PRO A 144 -26.80 -6.50 11.88
CA PRO A 144 -27.63 -7.49 12.57
C PRO A 144 -28.96 -6.91 13.10
N GLU A 145 -29.25 -5.62 12.88
CA GLU A 145 -30.46 -4.97 13.41
C GLU A 145 -31.73 -5.17 12.55
N GLU A 146 -31.65 -5.83 11.38
CA GLU A 146 -32.82 -6.13 10.54
C GLU A 146 -33.38 -7.55 10.73
N THR A 147 -33.39 -8.08 11.96
CA THR A 147 -34.15 -9.30 12.31
C THR A 147 -35.04 -9.15 13.54
N ALA A 148 -35.41 -7.91 13.91
CA ALA A 148 -36.36 -7.64 14.98
C ALA A 148 -37.71 -7.10 14.49
N HIS A 149 -38.26 -7.64 13.39
CA HIS A 149 -39.68 -7.55 13.10
C HIS A 149 -40.18 -8.84 12.44
N ALA A 150 -40.55 -9.81 13.28
CA ALA A 150 -41.44 -10.90 12.95
C ALA A 150 -42.45 -11.08 14.10
#